data_AF-A0A7J8UN64-F1
#
_entry.id   AF-A0A7J8UN64-F1
#
_cell.length_a   1.000
_cell.length_b   1.000
_cell.length_c   1.000
_cell.angle_alpha   90.00
_cell.angle_beta   90.00
_cell.angle_gamma   90.00
#
_symmetry.space_group_name_H-M   'P 1'
#
loop_
_entity.id
_entity.type
_entity.pdbx_description
1 polymer ?
#
loop_
_entity_poly.entity_id
_entity_poly.type
_entity_poly.pdbx_seq_one_letter_code
_entity_poly.pdbx_strand_id
1 'polypeptide(L)'
;SFWAEAAANAVVVEADAFKETDVIFRALSSRGHHHDILPTSELVHQSSTDAASSLLVTALNEGRDVIMDGTLSWEPFVEQTIAMARNVHKHRYRMGVGYKVDEDGKITENYWEQIEEEEETDDHRTHRKPYRIELVGVVCDAYLAVVRGIRRAIMVKRAVRINSQLKSHKSFASAFPRYCQFVDNARLYCTNALKGPPKLIAWKDGENKLLVDPDDIKWLSNVSKLNPGADCVNELYNQDPSPVDKPGSVWKDIVLDPSRPTIQFELKASIQRIETTTLTTTSIVT
;
A
#
# COMPACT_ATOMS: atom_id res chain seq x y z
N SER A 1 -11.39 14.97 1.86
CA SER A 1 -10.24 14.15 1.40
C SER A 1 -9.03 14.59 2.20
N PHE A 2 -8.18 13.67 2.67
CA PHE A 2 -6.95 14.02 3.41
C PHE A 2 -6.05 14.96 2.59
N TRP A 3 -5.99 14.74 1.27
CA TRP A 3 -5.21 15.54 0.34
C TRP A 3 -5.94 16.77 -0.19
N ALA A 4 -7.08 17.18 0.36
CA ALA A 4 -7.93 18.21 -0.27
C ALA A 4 -7.19 19.53 -0.58
N GLU A 5 -6.19 19.91 0.23
CA GLU A 5 -5.39 21.12 0.02
C GLU A 5 -4.31 20.97 -1.07
N ALA A 6 -3.77 19.76 -1.28
CA ALA A 6 -2.71 19.49 -2.27
C ALA A 6 -3.24 18.87 -3.58
N ALA A 7 -4.39 18.19 -3.53
CA ALA A 7 -4.87 17.30 -4.59
C ALA A 7 -5.27 18.01 -5.89
N ALA A 8 -5.59 19.31 -5.84
CA ALA A 8 -6.03 20.02 -7.04
C ALA A 8 -4.91 20.14 -8.10
N ASN A 9 -3.64 20.22 -7.66
CA ASN A 9 -2.48 20.44 -8.54
C ASN A 9 -1.34 19.43 -8.34
N ALA A 10 -1.49 18.47 -7.41
CA ALA A 10 -0.46 17.45 -7.18
C ALA A 10 -0.39 16.43 -8.32
N VAL A 11 0.83 15.96 -8.59
CA VAL A 11 1.08 14.80 -9.44
C VAL A 11 0.86 13.54 -8.60
N VAL A 12 -0.10 12.70 -9.00
CA VAL A 12 -0.35 11.42 -8.34
C VAL A 12 0.50 10.34 -9.02
N VAL A 13 1.35 9.67 -8.24
CA VAL A 13 2.24 8.60 -8.69
C VAL A 13 1.76 7.28 -8.11
N GLU A 14 1.15 6.46 -8.96
CA GLU A 14 0.59 5.15 -8.63
C GLU A 14 1.12 4.11 -9.61
N ALA A 15 2.01 3.21 -9.16
CA ALA A 15 2.58 2.19 -10.04
C ALA A 15 1.51 1.26 -10.65
N ASP A 16 0.45 0.94 -9.91
CA ASP A 16 -0.63 0.10 -10.40
C ASP A 16 -1.48 0.77 -11.50
N ALA A 17 -1.55 2.11 -11.55
CA ALA A 17 -2.26 2.82 -12.62
C ALA A 17 -1.57 2.63 -13.98
N PHE A 18 -0.23 2.57 -14.00
CA PHE A 18 0.53 2.30 -15.23
C PHE A 18 0.29 0.89 -15.77
N LYS A 19 0.08 -0.11 -14.89
CA LYS A 19 -0.25 -1.49 -15.31
C LYS A 19 -1.53 -1.53 -16.13
N GLU A 20 -2.54 -0.74 -15.78
CA GLU A 20 -3.83 -0.71 -16.49
C GLU A 20 -3.73 -0.08 -17.88
N THR A 21 -2.67 0.69 -18.14
CA THR A 21 -2.37 1.28 -19.45
C THR A 21 -1.44 0.43 -20.31
N ASP A 22 -0.74 -0.54 -19.71
CA ASP A 22 0.20 -1.42 -20.40
C ASP A 22 -0.53 -2.34 -21.40
N VAL A 23 -0.07 -2.29 -22.66
CA VAL A 23 -0.66 -3.05 -23.78
C VAL A 23 -0.59 -4.57 -23.56
N ILE A 24 0.44 -5.07 -22.88
CA ILE A 24 0.60 -6.49 -22.55
C ILE A 24 -0.41 -6.88 -21.48
N PHE A 25 -0.57 -6.06 -20.44
CA PHE A 25 -1.54 -6.31 -19.38
C PHE A 25 -2.98 -6.34 -19.92
N ARG A 26 -3.34 -5.41 -20.81
CA ARG A 26 -4.66 -5.38 -21.48
C ARG A 26 -4.87 -6.59 -22.39
N ALA A 27 -3.86 -6.97 -23.17
CA ALA A 27 -3.93 -8.12 -24.07
C ALA A 27 -4.08 -9.45 -23.32
N LEU A 28 -3.40 -9.62 -22.18
CA LEU A 28 -3.49 -10.83 -21.37
C LEU A 28 -4.78 -10.88 -20.55
N SER A 29 -5.20 -9.75 -19.97
CA SER A 29 -6.45 -9.66 -19.19
C SER A 29 -7.71 -9.88 -20.05
N SER A 30 -7.68 -9.50 -21.32
CA SER A 30 -8.81 -9.65 -22.25
C SER A 30 -9.02 -11.08 -22.76
N ARG A 31 -8.03 -11.97 -22.65
CA ARG A 31 -8.12 -13.36 -23.13
C ARG A 31 -8.81 -14.34 -22.17
N GLY A 32 -9.30 -13.87 -21.02
CA GLY A 32 -10.19 -14.64 -20.15
C GLY A 32 -9.54 -15.80 -19.37
N HIS A 33 -8.22 -15.95 -19.42
CA HIS A 33 -7.53 -16.99 -18.66
C HIS A 33 -7.37 -16.57 -17.19
N HIS A 34 -8.38 -16.88 -16.37
CA HIS A 34 -8.41 -16.54 -14.94
C HIS A 34 -7.27 -17.16 -14.12
N HIS A 35 -6.62 -18.23 -14.63
CA HIS A 35 -5.46 -18.85 -13.99
C HIS A 35 -4.16 -18.04 -14.15
N ASP A 36 -4.11 -17.07 -15.06
CA ASP A 36 -2.88 -16.35 -15.43
C ASP A 36 -2.80 -14.92 -14.85
N ILE A 37 -3.72 -14.55 -13.96
CA ILE A 37 -3.79 -13.19 -13.40
C ILE A 37 -2.53 -12.82 -12.59
N LEU A 38 -1.98 -13.76 -11.82
CA LEU A 38 -0.78 -13.53 -11.01
C LEU A 38 0.49 -13.40 -11.89
N PRO A 39 0.81 -14.35 -12.79
CA PRO A 39 1.94 -14.20 -13.72
C PRO A 39 1.86 -12.94 -14.57
N THR A 40 0.67 -12.61 -15.08
CA THR A 40 0.45 -11.41 -15.93
C THR A 40 0.79 -10.12 -15.18
N SER A 41 0.40 -10.00 -13.90
CA SER A 41 0.73 -8.83 -13.09
C SER A 41 2.23 -8.73 -12.76
N GLU A 42 2.95 -9.85 -12.71
CA GLU A 42 4.40 -9.87 -12.45
C GLU A 42 5.20 -9.44 -13.68
N LEU A 43 4.74 -9.80 -14.89
CA LEU A 43 5.41 -9.45 -16.16
C LEU A 43 5.50 -7.93 -16.39
N VAL A 44 4.45 -7.18 -16.06
CA VAL A 44 4.41 -5.72 -16.24
C VAL A 44 4.84 -4.93 -15.00
N HIS A 45 5.31 -5.64 -13.96
CA HIS A 45 5.62 -4.99 -12.69
C HIS A 45 6.81 -4.02 -12.81
N GLN A 46 7.88 -4.44 -13.50
CA GLN A 46 9.08 -3.62 -13.63
C GLN A 46 8.82 -2.37 -14.48
N SER A 47 8.20 -2.52 -15.67
CA SER A 47 7.88 -1.39 -16.55
C SER A 47 7.02 -0.34 -15.85
N SER A 48 6.03 -0.79 -15.07
CA SER A 48 5.13 0.10 -14.33
C SER A 48 5.82 0.79 -13.17
N THR A 49 6.73 0.09 -12.48
CA THR A 49 7.53 0.66 -11.39
C THR A 49 8.53 1.68 -11.91
N ASP A 50 9.15 1.41 -13.06
CA ASP A 50 10.07 2.34 -13.70
C ASP A 50 9.35 3.59 -14.21
N ALA A 51 8.16 3.43 -14.82
CA ALA A 51 7.33 4.55 -15.25
C ALA A 51 6.92 5.45 -14.07
N ALA A 52 6.48 4.84 -12.95
CA ALA A 52 6.14 5.57 -11.73
C ALA A 52 7.36 6.30 -11.14
N SER A 53 8.52 5.64 -11.11
CA SER A 53 9.77 6.23 -10.60
C SER A 53 10.26 7.39 -11.47
N SER A 54 10.14 7.27 -12.79
CA SER A 54 10.46 8.32 -13.76
C SER A 54 9.55 9.54 -13.59
N LEU A 55 8.23 9.31 -13.44
CA LEU A 55 7.27 10.37 -13.16
C LEU A 55 7.57 11.06 -11.82
N LEU A 56 7.90 10.29 -10.78
CA LEU A 56 8.24 10.80 -9.45
C LEU A 56 9.44 11.75 -9.49
N VAL A 57 10.58 11.30 -10.03
CA VAL A 57 11.79 12.14 -10.07
C VAL A 57 11.61 13.36 -10.95
N THR A 58 10.88 13.23 -12.06
CA THR A 58 10.56 14.36 -12.95
C THR A 58 9.72 15.39 -12.22
N ALA A 59 8.62 14.98 -11.58
CA ALA A 59 7.74 15.89 -10.85
C ALA A 59 8.47 16.60 -9.70
N LEU A 60 9.29 15.87 -8.94
CA LEU A 60 10.06 16.43 -7.84
C LEU A 60 11.12 17.44 -8.32
N ASN A 61 11.85 17.11 -9.38
CA ASN A 61 12.79 18.02 -10.03
C ASN A 61 12.11 19.29 -10.57
N GLU A 62 10.83 19.24 -10.95
CA GLU A 62 10.07 20.40 -11.42
C GLU A 62 9.41 21.22 -10.29
N GLY A 63 9.62 20.84 -9.03
CA GLY A 63 9.03 21.58 -7.89
C GLY A 63 7.53 21.36 -7.72
N ARG A 64 6.96 20.29 -8.28
CA ARG A 64 5.53 19.96 -8.20
C ARG A 64 5.21 19.24 -6.89
N ASP A 65 4.05 19.55 -6.30
CA ASP A 65 3.50 18.71 -5.23
C ASP A 65 3.25 17.29 -5.76
N VAL A 66 3.61 16.28 -4.97
CA VAL A 66 3.48 14.87 -5.35
C VAL A 66 2.72 14.09 -4.28
N ILE A 67 1.78 13.26 -4.71
CA ILE A 67 1.16 12.22 -3.90
C ILE A 67 1.68 10.89 -4.43
N MET A 68 2.53 10.21 -3.66
CA MET A 68 3.07 8.90 -4.02
C MET A 68 2.30 7.81 -3.29
N ASP A 69 1.61 6.95 -4.04
CA ASP A 69 1.03 5.72 -3.49
C ASP A 69 2.07 4.60 -3.57
N GLY A 70 2.31 3.95 -2.44
CA GLY A 70 3.26 2.86 -2.34
C GLY A 70 3.05 2.06 -1.07
N THR A 71 3.50 0.80 -1.12
CA THR A 71 3.49 -0.07 0.06
C THR A 71 4.50 0.36 1.12
N LEU A 72 5.52 1.13 0.72
CA LEU A 72 6.65 1.57 1.56
C LEU A 72 7.32 0.40 2.33
N SER A 73 7.31 -0.79 1.72
CA SER A 73 7.80 -2.03 2.33
C SER A 73 9.30 -2.26 2.13
N TRP A 74 9.98 -1.41 1.37
CA TRP A 74 11.40 -1.54 1.08
C TRP A 74 12.13 -0.30 1.57
N GLU A 75 12.79 -0.43 2.72
CA GLU A 75 13.34 0.69 3.48
C GLU A 75 14.40 1.51 2.72
N PRO A 76 15.39 0.89 2.03
CA PRO A 76 16.40 1.66 1.29
C PRO A 76 15.78 2.55 0.20
N PHE A 77 14.74 2.06 -0.50
CA PHE A 77 14.03 2.85 -1.50
C PHE A 77 13.36 4.08 -0.87
N VAL A 78 12.68 3.91 0.26
CA VAL A 78 11.98 5.01 0.95
C VAL A 78 12.97 6.05 1.45
N GLU A 79 14.07 5.63 2.07
CA GLU A 79 15.10 6.53 2.57
C GLU A 79 15.78 7.34 1.47
N GLN A 80 16.20 6.66 0.40
CA GLN A 80 16.82 7.33 -0.75
C GLN A 80 15.83 8.31 -1.40
N THR A 81 14.54 7.94 -1.48
CA THR A 81 13.49 8.82 -2.03
C THR A 81 13.28 10.07 -1.18
N ILE A 82 13.25 9.92 0.15
CA ILE A 82 13.16 11.06 1.07
C ILE A 82 14.40 11.95 0.93
N ALA A 83 15.60 11.36 0.92
CA ALA A 83 16.86 12.09 0.76
C ALA A 83 16.90 12.88 -0.56
N MET A 84 16.48 12.26 -1.66
CA MET A 84 16.32 12.93 -2.95
C MET A 84 15.33 14.09 -2.84
N ALA A 85 14.10 13.85 -2.35
CA ALA A 85 13.08 14.89 -2.22
C ALA A 85 13.50 16.07 -1.33
N ARG A 86 14.35 15.83 -0.32
CA ARG A 86 14.94 16.90 0.48
C ARG A 86 16.00 17.69 -0.29
N ASN A 87 16.68 17.10 -1.25
CA ASN A 87 17.81 17.71 -1.96
C ASN A 87 17.49 18.23 -3.38
N VAL A 88 16.34 17.88 -3.98
CA VAL A 88 15.97 18.29 -5.36
C VAL A 88 15.89 19.81 -5.56
N HIS A 89 15.73 20.58 -4.49
CA HIS A 89 15.78 22.05 -4.54
C HIS A 89 17.18 22.60 -4.83
N LYS A 90 18.24 21.80 -4.60
CA LYS A 90 19.65 22.15 -4.83
C LYS A 90 20.25 21.46 -6.05
N HIS A 91 19.84 20.21 -6.33
CA HIS A 91 20.44 19.39 -7.37
C HIS A 91 19.37 18.65 -8.15
N ARG A 92 19.58 18.39 -9.45
CA ARG A 92 18.71 17.48 -10.20
C ARG A 92 19.09 16.03 -9.95
N TYR A 93 18.07 15.18 -10.06
CA TYR A 93 18.21 13.75 -9.97
C TYR A 93 17.66 13.05 -11.21
N ARG A 94 18.15 11.84 -11.47
CA ARG A 94 17.55 10.88 -12.40
C ARG A 94 17.36 9.54 -11.70
N MET A 95 16.62 8.64 -12.35
CA MET A 95 16.57 7.26 -11.89
C MET A 95 17.97 6.65 -11.88
N GLY A 96 18.31 6.03 -10.76
CA GLY A 96 19.48 5.16 -10.66
C GLY A 96 19.18 3.75 -11.20
N VAL A 97 20.16 2.87 -11.04
CA VAL A 97 20.07 1.48 -11.51
C VAL A 97 19.07 0.60 -10.74
N GLY A 98 18.52 1.10 -9.63
CA GLY A 98 17.65 0.37 -8.73
C GLY A 98 18.40 -0.66 -7.89
N TYR A 99 17.71 -1.76 -7.56
CA TYR A 99 18.30 -2.93 -6.91
C TYR A 99 18.76 -3.94 -7.97
N LYS A 100 20.05 -4.27 -7.99
CA LYS A 100 20.66 -5.26 -8.87
C LYS A 100 21.57 -6.19 -8.09
N VAL A 101 21.56 -7.46 -8.50
CA VAL A 101 22.50 -8.48 -8.03
C VAL A 101 23.29 -8.94 -9.24
N ASP A 102 24.60 -8.69 -9.22
CA ASP A 102 25.50 -9.10 -10.30
C ASP A 102 25.77 -10.62 -10.24
N GLU A 103 26.33 -11.19 -11.31
CA GLU A 103 26.63 -12.64 -11.40
C GLU A 103 27.54 -13.13 -10.26
N ASP A 104 28.44 -12.26 -9.79
CA ASP A 104 29.35 -12.51 -8.66
C ASP A 104 28.67 -12.38 -7.28
N GLY A 105 27.35 -12.13 -7.25
CA GLY A 105 26.57 -11.92 -6.03
C GLY A 105 26.71 -10.53 -5.41
N LYS A 106 27.44 -9.61 -6.05
CA LYS A 106 27.56 -8.22 -5.61
C LYS A 106 26.20 -7.52 -5.73
N ILE A 107 25.77 -6.88 -4.64
CA ILE A 107 24.52 -6.11 -4.60
C ILE A 107 24.82 -4.64 -4.86
N THR A 108 24.17 -4.06 -5.87
CA THR A 108 24.12 -2.62 -6.11
C THR A 108 22.71 -2.14 -5.87
N GLU A 109 22.54 -1.18 -4.96
CA GLU A 109 21.23 -0.62 -4.60
C GLU A 109 21.28 0.90 -4.62
N ASN A 110 20.89 1.48 -5.75
CA ASN A 110 20.87 2.93 -5.95
C ASN A 110 19.65 3.33 -6.80
N TYR A 111 18.66 3.94 -6.16
CA TYR A 111 17.40 4.31 -6.81
C TYR A 111 17.43 5.70 -7.46
N TRP A 112 18.29 6.60 -6.98
CA TRP A 112 18.33 7.99 -7.44
C TRP A 112 19.78 8.46 -7.60
N GLU A 113 20.11 8.93 -8.80
CA GLU A 113 21.42 9.48 -9.10
C GLU A 113 21.34 10.99 -9.21
N GLN A 114 22.20 11.69 -8.48
CA GLN A 114 22.40 13.12 -8.67
C GLN A 114 23.05 13.36 -10.04
N ILE A 115 22.55 14.36 -10.77
CA ILE A 115 23.12 14.79 -12.04
C ILE A 115 24.05 15.97 -11.76
N GLU A 116 25.29 15.88 -12.23
CA GLU A 116 26.18 17.05 -12.30
C GLU A 116 25.63 17.98 -13.37
N GLU A 117 25.23 19.17 -12.96
CA GLU A 117 24.82 20.22 -13.89
C GLU A 117 26.01 21.15 -14.09
N GLU A 118 26.32 21.46 -15.34
CA GLU A 118 27.12 22.64 -15.65
C GLU A 118 26.40 23.85 -15.03
N GLU A 119 27.15 24.83 -14.54
CA GLU A 119 26.65 26.04 -13.87
C GLU A 119 25.80 26.91 -14.83
N GLU A 120 24.68 26.40 -15.32
CA GLU A 120 23.66 27.21 -15.95
C GLU A 120 22.98 27.99 -14.83
N THR A 121 23.29 29.28 -14.80
CA THR A 121 22.68 30.34 -14.01
C THR A 121 21.19 30.46 -14.36
N ASP A 122 20.41 29.44 -14.05
CA ASP A 122 18.95 29.51 -14.14
C ASP A 122 18.44 30.18 -12.85
N ASP A 123 18.20 31.48 -12.95
CA ASP A 123 17.77 32.39 -11.88
C ASP A 123 16.48 31.90 -11.17
N HIS A 124 15.75 30.96 -11.78
CA HIS A 124 14.57 30.30 -11.21
C HIS A 124 14.86 29.26 -10.12
N ARG A 125 16.10 28.78 -9.98
CA ARG A 125 16.45 27.69 -9.06
C ARG A 125 16.86 28.16 -7.67
N THR A 126 17.46 29.35 -7.58
CA THR A 126 17.95 29.98 -6.34
C THR A 126 16.84 30.27 -5.32
N HIS A 127 15.57 30.19 -5.72
CA HIS A 127 14.41 30.47 -4.87
C HIS A 127 13.57 29.23 -4.47
N ARG A 128 13.94 28.02 -4.93
CA ARG A 128 13.16 26.81 -4.60
C ARG A 128 13.36 26.40 -3.14
N LYS A 129 12.25 26.20 -2.43
CA LYS A 129 12.25 25.73 -1.04
C LYS A 129 12.36 24.21 -1.00
N PRO A 130 12.96 23.63 0.05
CA PRO A 130 12.93 22.19 0.27
C PRO A 130 11.49 21.71 0.43
N TYR A 131 11.21 20.48 -0.02
CA TYR A 131 9.90 19.86 0.15
C TYR A 131 9.55 19.66 1.62
N ARG A 132 8.28 19.91 1.95
CA ARG A 132 7.63 19.35 3.14
C ARG A 132 7.15 17.94 2.81
N ILE A 133 7.53 16.97 3.62
CA ILE A 133 7.22 15.56 3.40
C ILE A 133 6.21 15.10 4.45
N GLU A 134 5.06 14.63 3.99
CA GLU A 134 3.99 14.08 4.84
C GLU A 134 3.80 12.59 4.57
N LEU A 135 3.93 11.77 5.63
CA LEU A 135 3.71 10.34 5.58
C LEU A 135 2.31 9.99 6.09
N VAL A 136 1.55 9.25 5.30
CA VAL A 136 0.27 8.67 5.72
C VAL A 136 0.35 7.17 5.64
N GLY A 137 0.38 6.53 6.80
CA GLY A 137 0.35 5.08 6.94
C GLY A 137 -1.06 4.56 7.18
N VAL A 138 -1.34 3.35 6.70
CA VAL A 138 -2.54 2.58 7.06
C VAL A 138 -2.11 1.20 7.53
N VAL A 139 -2.67 0.75 8.66
CA VAL A 139 -2.48 -0.59 9.20
C VAL A 139 -3.82 -1.27 9.45
N CYS A 140 -3.85 -2.59 9.30
CA CYS A 140 -4.94 -3.42 9.76
C CYS A 140 -4.43 -4.80 10.16
N ASP A 141 -5.27 -5.55 10.86
CA ASP A 141 -5.10 -6.97 11.12
C ASP A 141 -4.84 -7.71 9.80
N ALA A 142 -3.83 -8.59 9.78
CA ALA A 142 -3.42 -9.31 8.59
C ALA A 142 -4.52 -10.25 8.05
N TYR A 143 -5.31 -10.86 8.92
CA TYR A 143 -6.47 -11.66 8.51
C TYR A 143 -7.43 -10.80 7.68
N LEU A 144 -7.73 -9.59 8.17
CA LEU A 144 -8.62 -8.66 7.50
C LEU A 144 -8.04 -8.17 6.17
N ALA A 145 -6.73 -7.90 6.12
CA ALA A 145 -6.02 -7.54 4.90
C ALA A 145 -6.12 -8.63 3.82
N VAL A 146 -5.93 -9.89 4.21
CA VAL A 146 -6.02 -11.05 3.30
C VAL A 146 -7.45 -11.22 2.78
N VAL A 147 -8.46 -11.17 3.65
CA VAL A 147 -9.88 -11.24 3.24
C VAL A 147 -10.23 -10.12 2.27
N ARG A 148 -9.76 -8.89 2.51
CA ARG A 148 -9.95 -7.75 1.60
C ARG A 148 -9.24 -7.97 0.27
N GLY A 149 -8.03 -8.53 0.29
CA GLY A 149 -7.27 -8.90 -0.91
C GLY A 149 -8.00 -9.94 -1.77
N ILE A 150 -8.54 -10.99 -1.15
CA ILE A 150 -9.34 -12.02 -1.84
C ILE A 150 -10.62 -11.41 -2.42
N ARG A 151 -11.35 -10.59 -1.64
CA ARG A 151 -12.55 -9.91 -2.13
C ARG A 151 -12.24 -9.01 -3.32
N ARG A 152 -11.14 -8.26 -3.28
CA ARG A 152 -10.65 -7.44 -4.40
C ARG A 152 -10.36 -8.32 -5.62
N ALA A 153 -9.69 -9.45 -5.45
CA ALA A 153 -9.41 -10.38 -6.55
C ALA A 153 -10.70 -10.89 -7.21
N ILE A 154 -11.73 -11.21 -6.43
CA ILE A 154 -13.03 -11.65 -6.96
C ILE A 154 -13.72 -10.52 -7.74
N MET A 155 -13.78 -9.33 -7.15
CA MET A 155 -14.55 -8.20 -7.67
C MET A 155 -13.90 -7.52 -8.87
N VAL A 156 -12.59 -7.28 -8.83
CA VAL A 156 -11.87 -6.48 -9.84
C VAL A 156 -10.82 -7.29 -10.60
N LYS A 157 -10.78 -8.61 -10.41
CA LYS A 157 -9.84 -9.53 -11.08
C LYS A 157 -8.35 -9.17 -10.86
N ARG A 158 -8.03 -8.50 -9.76
CA ARG A 158 -6.65 -8.18 -9.35
C ARG A 158 -6.29 -8.89 -8.06
N ALA A 159 -5.42 -9.89 -8.18
CA ALA A 159 -4.93 -10.68 -7.05
C ALA A 159 -3.53 -10.26 -6.64
N VAL A 160 -3.22 -10.43 -5.35
CA VAL A 160 -1.86 -10.31 -4.80
C VAL A 160 -1.56 -11.61 -4.09
N ARG A 161 -0.34 -12.16 -4.28
CA ARG A 161 0.08 -13.35 -3.52
C ARG A 161 0.07 -13.04 -2.04
N ILE A 162 -0.56 -13.91 -1.24
CA ILE A 162 -0.72 -13.72 0.22
C ILE A 162 0.64 -13.53 0.89
N ASN A 163 1.62 -14.38 0.57
CA ASN A 163 2.99 -14.25 1.10
C ASN A 163 3.60 -12.87 0.84
N SER A 164 3.46 -12.34 -0.39
CA SER A 164 3.95 -11.00 -0.75
C SER A 164 3.21 -9.90 0.00
N GLN A 165 1.89 -10.03 0.16
CA GLN A 165 1.08 -9.11 0.94
C GLN A 165 1.52 -9.06 2.41
N LEU A 166 1.69 -10.23 3.04
CA LEU A 166 2.12 -10.35 4.44
C LEU A 166 3.55 -9.82 4.64
N LYS A 167 4.48 -10.11 3.73
CA LYS A 167 5.83 -9.54 3.74
C LYS A 167 5.78 -8.02 3.68
N SER A 168 5.00 -7.47 2.76
CA SER A 168 4.86 -6.02 2.59
C SER A 168 4.31 -5.36 3.86
N HIS A 169 3.25 -5.93 4.46
CA HIS A 169 2.69 -5.43 5.72
C HIS A 169 3.70 -5.47 6.87
N LYS A 170 4.41 -6.59 7.02
CA LYS A 170 5.45 -6.77 8.03
C LYS A 170 6.55 -5.71 7.88
N SER A 171 7.08 -5.55 6.68
CA SER A 171 8.19 -4.63 6.42
C SER A 171 7.77 -3.18 6.66
N PHE A 172 6.61 -2.75 6.14
CA PHE A 172 6.09 -1.40 6.41
C PHE A 172 5.92 -1.15 7.92
N ALA A 173 5.26 -2.07 8.63
CA ALA A 173 5.01 -1.92 10.05
C ALA A 173 6.31 -1.87 10.88
N SER A 174 7.34 -2.59 10.44
CA SER A 174 8.66 -2.60 11.07
C SER A 174 9.41 -1.29 10.86
N ALA A 175 9.32 -0.72 9.65
CA ALA A 175 10.04 0.49 9.26
C ALA A 175 9.32 1.80 9.63
N PHE A 176 8.00 1.78 9.83
CA PHE A 176 7.20 2.99 10.09
C PHE A 176 7.76 3.91 11.20
N PRO A 177 8.20 3.41 12.38
CA PRO A 177 8.78 4.27 13.41
C PRO A 177 10.04 5.00 12.95
N ARG A 178 10.84 4.37 12.08
CA ARG A 178 12.04 4.96 11.51
C ARG A 178 11.70 5.97 10.43
N TYR A 179 10.73 5.68 9.55
CA TYR A 179 10.25 6.65 8.56
C TYR A 179 9.76 7.95 9.20
N CYS A 180 9.12 7.87 10.38
CA CYS A 180 8.69 9.05 11.13
C CYS A 180 9.83 10.01 11.50
N GLN A 181 11.08 9.54 11.54
CA GLN A 181 12.26 10.35 11.85
C GLN A 181 12.74 11.16 10.63
N PHE A 182 12.37 10.76 9.41
CA PHE A 182 12.85 11.37 8.16
C PHE A 182 11.85 12.36 7.53
N VAL A 183 10.58 12.30 7.95
CA VAL A 183 9.48 13.10 7.41
C VAL A 183 9.09 14.22 8.38
N ASP A 184 8.47 15.30 7.87
CA ASP A 184 8.03 16.41 8.72
C ASP A 184 6.82 15.99 9.55
N ASN A 185 5.80 15.48 8.88
CA ASN A 185 4.58 15.01 9.50
C ASN A 185 4.34 13.54 9.19
N ALA A 186 3.81 12.80 10.17
CA ALA A 186 3.40 11.42 9.97
C ALA A 186 2.03 11.20 10.61
N ARG A 187 1.17 10.41 9.96
CA ARG A 187 -0.11 9.96 10.49
C ARG A 187 -0.27 8.47 10.22
N LEU A 188 -0.77 7.71 11.18
CA LEU A 188 -1.05 6.29 11.04
C LEU A 188 -2.51 6.03 11.35
N TYR A 189 -3.21 5.40 10.41
CA TYR A 189 -4.61 5.04 10.54
C TYR A 189 -4.78 3.53 10.69
N CYS A 190 -5.64 3.11 11.62
CA CYS A 190 -6.11 1.75 11.75
C CYS A 190 -7.46 1.58 11.03
N THR A 191 -7.60 0.50 10.26
CA THR A 191 -8.85 0.17 9.55
C THR A 191 -9.48 -1.15 10.01
N ASN A 192 -9.27 -1.54 11.27
CA ASN A 192 -9.84 -2.78 11.81
C ASN A 192 -11.35 -2.68 12.08
N ALA A 193 -11.86 -1.47 12.32
CA ALA A 193 -13.30 -1.25 12.41
C ALA A 193 -13.96 -1.64 11.09
N LEU A 194 -14.93 -2.58 11.13
CA LEU A 194 -15.65 -3.01 9.93
C LEU A 194 -16.56 -1.92 9.34
N LYS A 195 -16.93 -0.92 10.16
CA LYS A 195 -17.77 0.21 9.79
C LYS A 195 -17.14 1.50 10.29
N GLY A 196 -17.34 2.56 9.53
CA GLY A 196 -16.87 3.90 9.88
C GLY A 196 -15.54 4.28 9.21
N PRO A 197 -15.08 5.52 9.44
CA PRO A 197 -13.82 6.00 8.90
C PRO A 197 -12.62 5.31 9.56
N PRO A 198 -11.44 5.30 8.90
CA PRO A 198 -10.19 4.87 9.53
C PRO A 198 -9.92 5.64 10.83
N LYS A 199 -9.51 4.94 11.90
CA LYS A 199 -9.17 5.55 13.19
C LYS A 199 -7.73 6.05 13.18
N LEU A 200 -7.47 7.31 13.51
CA LEU A 200 -6.10 7.81 13.71
C LEU A 200 -5.52 7.21 15.01
N ILE A 201 -4.38 6.54 14.92
CA ILE A 201 -3.76 5.82 16.05
C ILE A 201 -2.32 6.26 16.34
N ALA A 202 -1.69 7.02 15.45
CA ALA A 202 -0.45 7.71 15.73
C ALA A 202 -0.32 8.96 14.87
N TRP A 203 0.33 10.00 15.41
CA TRP A 203 0.66 11.20 14.64
C TRP A 203 1.98 11.84 15.09
N LYS A 204 2.58 12.61 14.20
CA LYS A 204 3.75 13.47 14.43
C LYS A 204 3.54 14.72 13.60
N ASP A 205 3.76 15.88 14.23
CA ASP A 205 3.81 17.17 13.55
C ASP A 205 5.17 17.83 13.82
N GLY A 206 5.91 18.13 12.75
CA GLY A 206 7.24 18.73 12.83
C GLY A 206 8.24 17.92 13.67
N GLU A 207 9.00 18.60 14.54
CA GLU A 207 10.05 18.00 15.39
C GLU A 207 9.50 17.23 16.61
N ASN A 208 8.18 17.13 16.75
CA ASN A 208 7.59 16.43 17.89
C ASN A 208 7.88 14.92 17.81
N LYS A 209 7.91 14.28 18.98
CA LYS A 209 7.91 12.81 19.06
C LYS A 209 6.56 12.27 18.58
N LEU A 210 6.57 11.06 18.02
CA LEU A 210 5.36 10.35 17.62
C LEU A 210 4.46 10.13 18.84
N LEU A 211 3.26 10.71 18.83
CA LEU A 211 2.22 10.43 19.83
C LEU A 211 1.37 9.27 19.32
N VAL A 212 0.99 8.37 20.22
CA VAL A 212 0.32 7.11 19.89
C VAL A 212 -0.91 6.90 20.76
N ASP A 213 -1.96 6.31 20.18
CA ASP A 213 -3.06 5.72 20.92
C ASP A 213 -2.56 4.40 21.54
N PRO A 214 -2.47 4.30 22.88
CA PRO A 214 -1.87 3.14 23.55
C PRO A 214 -2.66 1.84 23.31
N ASP A 215 -3.96 1.93 23.06
CA ASP A 215 -4.82 0.76 22.90
C ASP A 215 -4.70 0.16 21.50
N ASP A 216 -4.55 1.00 20.47
CA ASP A 216 -4.54 0.55 19.07
C ASP A 216 -3.16 0.50 18.41
N ILE A 217 -2.14 1.17 18.96
CA ILE A 217 -0.78 1.08 18.41
C ILE A 217 -0.22 -0.35 18.45
N LYS A 218 -0.76 -1.21 19.32
CA LYS A 218 -0.46 -2.65 19.36
C LYS A 218 -0.68 -3.33 18.02
N TRP A 219 -1.59 -2.86 17.17
CA TRP A 219 -1.81 -3.41 15.84
C TRP A 219 -0.58 -3.26 14.95
N LEU A 220 0.07 -2.08 14.96
CA LEU A 220 1.34 -1.87 14.25
C LEU A 220 2.41 -2.85 14.76
N SER A 221 2.56 -2.96 16.09
CA SER A 221 3.54 -3.88 16.69
C SER A 221 3.23 -5.36 16.44
N ASN A 222 1.97 -5.73 16.30
CA ASN A 222 1.60 -7.11 15.96
C ASN A 222 1.93 -7.39 14.50
N VAL A 223 1.57 -6.48 13.59
CA VAL A 223 1.85 -6.60 12.15
C VAL A 223 3.36 -6.69 11.87
N SER A 224 4.21 -5.95 12.59
CA SER A 224 5.67 -6.05 12.43
C SER A 224 6.23 -7.43 12.82
N LYS A 225 5.48 -8.24 13.57
CA LYS A 225 5.84 -9.59 14.01
C LYS A 225 5.15 -10.69 13.21
N LEU A 226 4.49 -10.36 12.10
CA LEU A 226 3.83 -11.34 11.25
C LEU A 226 4.78 -12.47 10.83
N ASN A 227 4.21 -13.66 10.68
CA ASN A 227 4.80 -14.77 9.96
C ASN A 227 4.30 -14.73 8.50
N PRO A 228 5.12 -14.30 7.52
CA PRO A 228 4.67 -14.25 6.14
C PRO A 228 4.53 -15.63 5.49
N GLY A 229 5.14 -16.67 6.08
CA GLY A 229 5.03 -18.06 5.65
C GLY A 229 3.89 -18.83 6.33
N ALA A 230 2.94 -18.13 6.95
CA ALA A 230 1.77 -18.75 7.56
C ALA A 230 0.88 -19.41 6.49
N ASP A 231 0.54 -20.68 6.70
CA ASP A 231 -0.40 -21.42 5.84
C ASP A 231 -1.83 -21.38 6.39
N CYS A 232 -2.01 -20.97 7.64
CA CYS A 232 -3.31 -20.75 8.24
C CYS A 232 -3.34 -19.54 9.18
N VAL A 233 -4.56 -19.14 9.58
CA VAL A 233 -4.78 -17.98 10.46
C VAL A 233 -4.09 -18.09 11.82
N ASN A 234 -3.98 -19.32 12.35
CA ASN A 234 -3.36 -19.57 13.65
C ASN A 234 -1.84 -19.35 13.61
N GLU A 235 -1.24 -19.43 12.42
CA GLU A 235 0.19 -19.26 12.20
C GLU A 235 0.57 -17.82 11.83
N LEU A 236 -0.40 -16.92 11.63
CA LEU A 236 -0.13 -15.53 11.22
C LEU A 236 0.77 -14.80 12.22
N TYR A 237 0.63 -15.12 13.49
CA TYR A 237 1.31 -14.49 14.60
C TYR A 237 1.86 -15.57 15.54
N ASN A 238 3.16 -15.54 15.80
CA ASN A 238 3.83 -16.53 16.64
C ASN A 238 3.70 -16.23 18.15
N GLN A 239 2.98 -15.18 18.53
CA GLN A 239 2.77 -14.78 19.92
C GLN A 239 1.71 -15.68 20.60
N ASP A 240 1.88 -15.92 21.91
CA ASP A 240 0.89 -16.60 22.75
C ASP A 240 0.39 -15.68 23.89
N PRO A 241 -0.93 -15.39 24.00
CA PRO A 241 -1.97 -15.72 23.02
C PRO A 241 -1.86 -14.86 21.76
N SER A 242 -2.23 -15.45 20.63
CA SER A 242 -2.16 -14.82 19.31
C SER A 242 -3.05 -13.57 19.24
N PRO A 243 -2.62 -12.47 18.59
CA PRO A 243 -3.44 -11.29 18.35
C PRO A 243 -4.81 -11.59 17.72
N VAL A 244 -4.90 -12.61 16.86
CA VAL A 244 -6.18 -13.00 16.24
C VAL A 244 -7.13 -13.69 17.22
N ASP A 245 -6.66 -14.18 18.36
CA ASP A 245 -7.50 -14.83 19.37
C ASP A 245 -7.97 -13.88 20.47
N LYS A 246 -7.44 -12.66 20.49
CA LYS A 246 -7.78 -11.64 21.50
C LYS A 246 -9.10 -10.93 21.15
N PRO A 247 -9.89 -10.55 22.17
CA PRO A 247 -11.02 -9.65 21.97
C PRO A 247 -10.59 -8.37 21.24
N GLY A 248 -11.44 -7.91 20.32
CA GLY A 248 -11.16 -6.79 19.42
C GLY A 248 -10.60 -7.20 18.06
N SER A 249 -10.25 -8.48 17.85
CA SER A 249 -9.86 -9.00 16.54
C SER A 249 -11.11 -9.42 15.74
N VAL A 250 -11.07 -9.26 14.42
CA VAL A 250 -12.17 -9.72 13.55
C VAL A 250 -12.32 -11.24 13.61
N TRP A 251 -11.21 -11.97 13.72
CA TRP A 251 -11.24 -13.43 13.79
C TRP A 251 -12.00 -13.89 15.04
N LYS A 252 -11.65 -13.35 16.21
CA LYS A 252 -12.26 -13.71 17.48
C LYS A 252 -13.71 -13.24 17.60
N ASP A 253 -13.96 -11.97 17.30
CA ASP A 253 -15.24 -11.32 17.62
C ASP A 253 -16.32 -11.57 16.56
N ILE A 254 -15.93 -12.02 15.36
CA ILE A 254 -16.87 -12.14 14.23
C ILE A 254 -16.81 -13.53 13.61
N VAL A 255 -15.62 -14.04 13.31
CA VAL A 255 -15.49 -15.32 12.61
C VAL A 255 -15.80 -16.49 13.53
N LEU A 256 -15.34 -16.42 14.78
CA LEU A 256 -15.57 -17.41 15.82
C LEU A 256 -16.83 -17.14 16.66
N ASP A 257 -17.62 -16.12 16.32
CA ASP A 257 -18.85 -15.80 17.03
C ASP A 257 -19.89 -16.96 16.91
N PRO A 258 -20.43 -17.48 18.02
CA PRO A 258 -21.39 -18.59 18.00
C PRO A 258 -22.68 -18.32 17.22
N SER A 259 -23.08 -17.05 17.05
CA SER A 259 -24.26 -16.65 16.28
C SER A 259 -24.02 -16.64 14.77
N ARG A 260 -22.75 -16.67 14.33
CA ARG A 260 -22.38 -16.56 12.92
C ARG A 260 -23.07 -17.59 12.01
N PRO A 261 -23.17 -18.89 12.34
CA PRO A 261 -23.86 -19.87 11.50
C PRO A 261 -25.33 -19.51 11.25
N THR A 262 -26.03 -19.05 12.30
CA THR A 262 -27.43 -18.62 12.21
C THR A 262 -27.56 -17.41 11.29
N ILE A 263 -26.71 -16.39 11.47
CA ILE A 263 -26.70 -15.18 10.63
C ILE A 263 -26.42 -15.55 9.16
N GLN A 264 -25.47 -16.45 8.89
CA GLN A 264 -25.15 -16.89 7.54
C GLN A 264 -26.31 -17.67 6.90
N PHE A 265 -27.02 -18.50 7.67
CA PHE A 265 -28.20 -19.20 7.21
C PHE A 265 -29.31 -18.23 6.81
N GLU A 266 -29.62 -17.26 7.66
CA GLU A 266 -30.63 -16.23 7.39
C GLU A 266 -30.27 -15.38 6.16
N LEU A 267 -28.99 -15.00 6.03
CA LEU A 267 -28.48 -14.27 4.87
C LEU A 267 -28.63 -15.09 3.59
N LYS A 268 -28.22 -16.35 3.60
CA LYS A 268 -28.36 -17.27 2.46
C LYS A 268 -29.82 -17.43 2.05
N ALA A 269 -30.71 -17.67 3.02
CA ALA A 269 -32.15 -17.80 2.76
C ALA A 269 -32.76 -16.51 2.18
N SER A 270 -32.27 -15.34 2.62
CA SER A 270 -32.72 -14.05 2.11
C SER A 270 -32.24 -13.79 0.68
N ILE A 271 -30.98 -14.10 0.37
CA ILE A 271 -30.43 -14.02 -0.99
C ILE A 271 -31.20 -14.94 -1.94
N GLN A 272 -31.41 -16.20 -1.55
CA GLN A 272 -32.16 -17.17 -2.38
C GLN A 272 -33.58 -16.70 -2.68
N ARG A 273 -34.27 -16.10 -1.70
CA ARG A 273 -35.60 -15.52 -1.91
C ARG A 273 -35.56 -14.41 -2.96
N ILE A 274 -34.61 -13.47 -2.84
CA ILE A 274 -34.44 -12.38 -3.81
C ILE A 274 -34.14 -12.90 -5.22
N GLU A 275 -33.21 -13.84 -5.35
CA GLU A 275 -32.83 -14.44 -6.64
C GLU A 275 -34.02 -15.14 -7.30
N THR A 276 -34.81 -15.90 -6.52
CA THR A 276 -36.00 -16.60 -7.02
C THR A 276 -37.09 -15.63 -7.49
N THR A 277 -37.33 -14.54 -6.75
CA THR A 277 -38.28 -13.48 -7.13
C THR A 277 -37.84 -12.75 -8.41
N THR A 278 -36.53 -12.54 -8.59
CA THR A 278 -35.99 -11.84 -9.77
C THR A 278 -36.12 -12.69 -11.03
N LEU A 279 -35.90 -14.01 -10.92
CA LEU A 279 -36.10 -14.96 -12.02
C LEU A 279 -37.56 -15.06 -12.45
N THR A 280 -38.50 -15.13 -11.50
CA THR A 280 -39.94 -15.20 -11.80
C THR A 280 -40.46 -13.93 -12.46
N THR A 281 -39.94 -12.75 -12.09
CA THR A 281 -40.34 -11.47 -12.72
C THR A 281 -39.83 -11.36 -14.17
N THR A 282 -38.66 -11.92 -14.47
CA THR A 282 -38.09 -11.88 -15.83
C THR A 282 -38.81 -12.82 -16.80
N SER A 283 -39.32 -13.97 -16.31
CA SER A 283 -40.10 -14.92 -17.11
C SER A 283 -41.52 -14.49 -17.44
N ILE A 284 -42.04 -13.43 -16.82
CA ILE A 284 -43.40 -12.90 -17.06
C ILE A 284 -43.38 -11.78 -18.13
N VAL A 285 -42.20 -11.26 -18.49
CA VAL A 285 -42.03 -10.13 -19.42
C VAL A 285 -41.51 -10.56 -20.81
N THR A 286 -41.36 -11.87 -21.05
CA THR A 286 -41.08 -12.48 -22.37
C THR A 286 -42.28 -13.27 -22.85
#